data_AF-A0A1G9E550-F1
#
_entry.id   AF-A0A1G9E550-F1
#
_cell.length_a   1.000
_cell.length_b   1.000
_cell.length_c   1.000
_cell.angle_alpha   90.00
_cell.angle_beta   90.00
_cell.angle_gamma   90.00
#
_symmetry.space_group_name_H-M   'P 1'
#
loop_
_entity.id
_entity.type
_entity.pdbx_description
1 polymer ?
#
loop_
_entity_poly.entity_id
_entity_poly.type
_entity_poly.pdbx_seq_one_letter_code
_entity_poly.pdbx_strand_id
1 'polypeptide(L)'
;MRAQSDIERIWSRSGSAALDLLLMRGEAALDAGDVPAAIGHLTALTENAPDFAAGWAARAVAFSLAGETGPAMADLAQALRLEPRHWPSVTLLATILEDMGQTDRALDAYRESLAINPHQDEAEDGVARLMAADQGQGV
;
A
#
# COMPACT_ATOMS: atom_id res chain seq x y z
N MET A 1 -7.77 11.86 -11.26
CA MET A 1 -8.99 12.16 -12.08
C MET A 1 -10.26 11.90 -11.26
N ARG A 2 -11.45 12.41 -11.63
CA ARG A 2 -12.70 12.20 -10.86
C ARG A 2 -12.98 10.73 -10.50
N ALA A 3 -12.75 9.81 -11.45
CA ALA A 3 -12.97 8.37 -11.24
C ALA A 3 -12.06 7.74 -10.17
N GLN A 4 -10.82 8.22 -10.03
CA GLN A 4 -9.89 7.75 -9.00
C GLN A 4 -10.38 8.15 -7.61
N SER A 5 -10.71 9.43 -7.43
CA SER A 5 -11.21 9.96 -6.15
C SER A 5 -12.52 9.30 -5.74
N ASP A 6 -13.35 8.87 -6.70
CA ASP A 6 -14.56 8.10 -6.43
C ASP A 6 -14.26 6.68 -5.91
N ILE A 7 -13.25 6.00 -6.45
CA ILE A 7 -12.83 4.67 -5.99
C ILE A 7 -12.20 4.77 -4.60
N GLU A 8 -11.30 5.73 -4.37
CA GLU A 8 -10.68 5.98 -3.07
C GLU A 8 -11.73 6.26 -2.00
N ARG A 9 -12.78 7.04 -2.34
CA ARG A 9 -13.91 7.31 -1.44
C ARG A 9 -14.74 6.06 -1.12
N ILE A 10 -14.84 5.12 -2.04
CA ILE A 10 -15.55 3.84 -1.80
C ILE A 10 -14.69 2.97 -0.88
N TRP A 11 -13.39 2.89 -1.14
CA TRP A 11 -12.46 2.11 -0.33
C TRP A 11 -12.24 2.67 1.07
N SER A 12 -12.45 3.98 1.31
CA SER A 12 -12.33 4.57 2.64
C SER A 12 -13.57 4.45 3.52
N ARG A 13 -14.63 3.77 3.06
CA ARG A 13 -15.88 3.60 3.82
C ARG A 13 -16.07 2.17 4.27
N SER A 14 -15.92 1.93 5.57
CA SER A 14 -16.19 0.65 6.23
C SER A 14 -17.69 0.36 6.43
N GLY A 15 -18.54 1.39 6.30
CA GLY A 15 -19.95 1.32 6.69
C GLY A 15 -20.19 1.66 8.17
N SER A 16 -19.14 2.02 8.93
CA SER A 16 -19.21 2.45 10.32
C SER A 16 -18.41 3.74 10.52
N ALA A 17 -19.08 4.82 10.92
CA ALA A 17 -18.41 6.11 11.18
C ALA A 17 -17.30 6.00 12.25
N ALA A 18 -17.43 5.08 13.21
CA ALA A 18 -16.41 4.87 14.23
C ALA A 18 -15.15 4.22 13.66
N LEU A 19 -15.30 3.27 12.75
CA LEU A 19 -14.18 2.61 12.07
C LEU A 19 -13.54 3.53 11.03
N ASP A 20 -14.35 4.30 10.30
CA ASP A 20 -13.86 5.34 9.39
C ASP A 20 -13.05 6.40 10.15
N LEU A 21 -13.43 6.73 11.39
CA LEU A 21 -12.65 7.63 12.24
C LEU A 21 -11.30 7.04 12.65
N LEU A 22 -11.22 5.72 12.89
CA LEU A 22 -9.93 5.07 13.17
C LEU A 22 -9.02 5.11 11.93
N LEU A 23 -9.58 4.91 10.73
CA LEU A 23 -8.83 5.04 9.48
C LEU A 23 -8.29 6.47 9.34
N MET A 24 -9.16 7.48 9.44
CA MET A 24 -8.76 8.89 9.31
C MET A 24 -7.68 9.29 10.33
N ARG A 25 -7.75 8.80 11.57
CA ARG A 25 -6.72 9.08 12.58
C ARG A 25 -5.40 8.36 12.29
N GLY A 26 -5.48 7.13 11.78
CA GLY A 26 -4.31 6.38 11.34
C GLY A 26 -3.58 7.09 10.20
N GLU A 27 -4.32 7.52 9.17
CA GLU A 27 -3.80 8.27 8.04
C GLU A 27 -3.22 9.63 8.47
N ALA A 28 -3.93 10.38 9.30
CA ALA A 28 -3.41 11.65 9.82
C ALA A 28 -2.14 11.48 10.67
N ALA A 29 -2.00 10.36 11.39
CA ALA A 29 -0.79 10.03 12.13
C ALA A 29 0.37 9.66 11.19
N LEU A 30 0.10 8.96 10.08
CA LEU A 30 1.10 8.71 9.03
C LEU A 30 1.60 10.01 8.40
N ASP A 31 0.68 10.91 8.05
CA ASP A 31 1.01 12.22 7.48
C ASP A 31 1.84 13.08 8.46
N ALA A 32 1.59 12.93 9.76
CA ALA A 32 2.36 13.60 10.82
C ALA A 32 3.70 12.91 11.14
N GLY A 33 3.97 11.72 10.58
CA GLY A 33 5.14 10.90 10.91
C GLY A 33 5.07 10.22 12.29
N ASP A 34 3.91 10.24 12.97
CA ASP A 34 3.68 9.53 14.22
C ASP A 34 3.32 8.06 13.94
N VAL A 35 4.33 7.31 13.50
CA VAL A 35 4.20 5.90 13.11
C VAL A 35 3.62 5.03 14.26
N PRO A 36 4.04 5.17 15.53
CA PRO A 36 3.44 4.42 16.63
C PRO A 36 1.93 4.69 16.80
N ALA A 37 1.48 5.95 16.73
CA ALA A 37 0.06 6.27 16.82
C ALA A 37 -0.73 5.71 15.63
N ALA A 38 -0.16 5.78 14.42
CA ALA A 38 -0.76 5.19 13.22
C ALA A 38 -1.00 3.69 13.40
N ILE A 39 0.03 2.93 13.81
CA ILE A 39 -0.08 1.48 14.06
C ILE A 39 -1.17 1.19 15.10
N GLY A 40 -1.26 1.99 16.17
CA GLY A 40 -2.27 1.83 17.22
C GLY A 40 -3.71 1.99 16.71
N HIS A 41 -3.99 3.08 15.99
CA HIS A 41 -5.32 3.34 15.43
C HIS A 41 -5.71 2.28 14.39
N LEU A 42 -4.78 1.92 13.51
CA LEU A 42 -5.03 0.98 12.43
C LEU A 42 -5.13 -0.46 12.94
N THR A 43 -4.44 -0.80 14.03
CA THR A 43 -4.62 -2.11 14.69
C THR A 43 -6.04 -2.24 15.22
N ALA A 44 -6.52 -1.26 15.99
CA ALA A 44 -7.90 -1.25 16.46
C ALA A 44 -8.90 -1.33 15.29
N LEU A 45 -8.61 -0.67 14.16
CA LEU A 45 -9.44 -0.78 12.96
C LEU A 45 -9.48 -2.22 12.41
N THR A 46 -8.32 -2.84 12.15
CA THR A 46 -8.26 -4.21 11.59
C THR A 46 -8.88 -5.27 12.50
N GLU A 47 -8.81 -5.11 13.82
CA GLU A 47 -9.44 -6.02 14.78
C GLU A 47 -10.97 -5.94 14.75
N ASN A 48 -11.52 -4.76 14.49
CA ASN A 48 -12.97 -4.52 14.47
C ASN A 48 -13.57 -4.56 13.06
N ALA A 49 -12.74 -4.53 12.01
CA ALA A 49 -13.13 -4.53 10.60
C ALA A 49 -12.20 -5.43 9.76
N PRO A 50 -12.15 -6.75 10.04
CA PRO A 50 -11.18 -7.65 9.41
C PRO A 50 -11.40 -7.84 7.89
N ASP A 51 -12.59 -7.51 7.39
CA ASP A 51 -12.98 -7.54 5.98
C ASP A 51 -12.81 -6.18 5.27
N PHE A 52 -12.32 -5.16 5.96
CA PHE A 52 -12.12 -3.83 5.41
C PHE A 52 -10.69 -3.64 4.89
N ALA A 53 -10.51 -3.76 3.58
CA ALA A 53 -9.19 -3.75 2.92
C ALA A 53 -8.34 -2.51 3.25
N ALA A 54 -8.95 -1.32 3.32
CA ALA A 54 -8.22 -0.06 3.56
C ALA A 54 -7.52 -0.01 4.91
N GLY A 55 -8.09 -0.62 5.97
CA GLY A 55 -7.44 -0.68 7.27
C GLY A 55 -6.14 -1.48 7.25
N TRP A 56 -6.14 -2.61 6.54
CA TRP A 56 -4.95 -3.44 6.32
C TRP A 56 -3.93 -2.70 5.44
N ALA A 57 -4.37 -2.08 4.36
CA ALA A 57 -3.50 -1.32 3.46
C ALA A 57 -2.79 -0.16 4.19
N ALA A 58 -3.53 0.64 4.97
CA ALA A 58 -2.96 1.74 5.73
C ALA A 58 -1.99 1.23 6.82
N ARG A 59 -2.31 0.11 7.50
CA ARG A 59 -1.39 -0.42 8.52
C ARG A 59 -0.11 -1.00 7.90
N ALA A 60 -0.19 -1.57 6.70
CA ALA A 60 0.98 -1.98 5.95
C ALA A 60 1.92 -0.79 5.66
N VAL A 61 1.38 0.37 5.29
CA VAL A 61 2.17 1.60 5.14
C VAL A 61 2.88 1.95 6.46
N ALA A 62 2.14 1.92 7.57
CA ALA A 62 2.69 2.21 8.89
C ALA A 62 3.84 1.27 9.26
N PHE A 63 3.67 -0.04 9.04
CA PHE A 63 4.73 -1.02 9.29
C PHE A 63 5.92 -0.86 8.34
N SER A 64 5.69 -0.54 7.07
CA SER A 64 6.77 -0.27 6.12
C SER A 64 7.61 0.92 6.59
N LEU A 65 6.98 2.01 7.05
CA LEU A 65 7.68 3.18 7.60
C LEU A 65 8.42 2.87 8.91
N ALA A 66 7.94 1.89 9.69
CA ALA A 66 8.62 1.39 10.88
C ALA A 66 9.82 0.47 10.57
N GLY A 67 10.04 0.09 9.30
CA GLY A 67 11.02 -0.93 8.91
C GLY A 67 10.57 -2.37 9.22
N GLU A 68 9.31 -2.56 9.58
CA GLU A 68 8.71 -3.85 9.95
C GLU A 68 8.18 -4.56 8.68
N THR A 69 9.11 -5.01 7.83
CA THR A 69 8.79 -5.62 6.52
C THR A 69 7.90 -6.85 6.62
N GLY A 70 8.11 -7.71 7.63
CA GLY A 70 7.31 -8.93 7.81
C GLY A 70 5.81 -8.62 8.06
N PRO A 71 5.50 -7.81 9.08
CA PRO A 71 4.14 -7.31 9.32
C PRO A 71 3.53 -6.58 8.12
N ALA A 72 4.29 -5.71 7.45
CA ALA A 72 3.81 -5.00 6.26
C ALA A 72 3.38 -5.96 5.13
N MET A 73 4.19 -6.97 4.84
CA MET A 73 3.89 -8.00 3.85
C MET A 73 2.64 -8.82 4.20
N ALA A 74 2.44 -9.12 5.48
CA ALA A 74 1.25 -9.85 5.95
C ALA A 74 -0.03 -9.02 5.77
N ASP A 75 0.03 -7.73 6.12
CA ASP A 75 -1.10 -6.80 5.96
C ASP A 75 -1.41 -6.54 4.47
N LEU A 76 -0.38 -6.43 3.61
CA LEU A 76 -0.56 -6.34 2.16
C LEU A 76 -1.25 -7.57 1.57
N ALA A 77 -0.83 -8.77 1.98
CA ALA A 77 -1.47 -10.01 1.53
C ALA A 77 -2.94 -10.06 1.93
N GLN A 78 -3.28 -9.57 3.12
CA GLN A 78 -4.66 -9.47 3.59
C GLN A 78 -5.46 -8.43 2.79
N ALA A 79 -4.91 -7.24 2.58
CA ALA A 79 -5.55 -6.17 1.81
C ALA A 79 -5.84 -6.61 0.37
N LEU A 80 -4.84 -7.19 -0.32
CA LEU A 80 -4.96 -7.65 -1.70
C LEU A 80 -5.85 -8.90 -1.84
N ARG A 81 -6.02 -9.69 -0.77
CA ARG A 81 -7.03 -10.77 -0.78
C ARG A 81 -8.45 -10.22 -0.75
N LEU A 82 -8.68 -9.11 -0.05
CA LEU A 82 -9.99 -8.47 0.07
C LEU A 82 -10.31 -7.60 -1.16
N GLU A 83 -9.34 -6.85 -1.66
CA GLU A 83 -9.44 -6.04 -2.87
C GLU A 83 -8.19 -6.25 -3.75
N PRO A 84 -8.24 -7.22 -4.69
CA PRO A 84 -7.11 -7.52 -5.58
C PRO A 84 -6.71 -6.35 -6.48
N ARG A 85 -7.59 -5.38 -6.70
CA ARG A 85 -7.30 -4.23 -7.56
C ARG A 85 -6.87 -3.00 -6.76
N HIS A 86 -6.47 -3.17 -5.49
CA HIS A 86 -6.01 -2.06 -4.66
C HIS A 86 -4.60 -1.63 -5.09
N TRP A 87 -4.52 -0.85 -6.18
CA TRP A 87 -3.25 -0.43 -6.77
C TRP A 87 -2.28 0.22 -5.78
N PRO A 88 -2.70 1.01 -4.76
CA PRO A 88 -1.75 1.53 -3.78
C PRO A 88 -1.03 0.42 -2.98
N SER A 89 -1.74 -0.68 -2.68
CA SER A 89 -1.13 -1.85 -2.02
C SER A 89 -0.20 -2.63 -2.95
N VAL A 90 -0.54 -2.73 -4.24
CA VAL A 90 0.34 -3.37 -5.23
C VAL A 90 1.62 -2.56 -5.42
N THR A 91 1.52 -1.22 -5.47
CA THR A 91 2.68 -0.32 -5.53
C THR A 91 3.55 -0.44 -4.28
N LEU A 92 2.96 -0.44 -3.08
CA LEU A 92 3.73 -0.63 -1.84
C LEU A 92 4.41 -2.01 -1.79
N LEU A 93 3.74 -3.07 -2.26
CA LEU A 93 4.35 -4.40 -2.39
C LEU A 93 5.56 -4.36 -3.32
N ALA A 94 5.46 -3.68 -4.46
CA ALA A 94 6.56 -3.52 -5.40
C ALA A 94 7.76 -2.79 -4.76
N THR A 95 7.50 -1.69 -4.04
CA THR A 95 8.53 -0.94 -3.31
C THR A 95 9.23 -1.81 -2.26
N ILE A 96 8.49 -2.58 -1.47
CA ILE A 96 9.08 -3.51 -0.49
C ILE A 96 9.90 -4.61 -1.18
N LEU A 97 9.42 -5.16 -2.30
CA LEU A 97 10.16 -6.17 -3.06
C LEU A 97 11.46 -5.61 -3.65
N GLU A 98 11.43 -4.36 -4.12
CA GLU A 98 12.61 -3.63 -4.58
C GLU A 98 13.63 -3.48 -3.45
N ASP A 99 13.20 -3.03 -2.27
CA ASP A 99 14.07 -2.89 -1.08
C ASP A 99 14.68 -4.23 -0.63
N MET A 100 13.96 -5.33 -0.85
CA MET A 100 14.45 -6.69 -0.60
C MET A 100 15.39 -7.22 -1.70
N GLY A 101 15.67 -6.45 -2.75
CA GLY A 101 16.50 -6.85 -3.89
C GLY A 101 15.83 -7.85 -4.84
N GLN A 102 14.50 -8.01 -4.77
CA GLN A 102 13.75 -8.92 -5.63
C GLN A 102 13.28 -8.19 -6.90
N THR A 103 14.25 -7.71 -7.68
CA THR A 103 14.06 -6.83 -8.85
C THR A 103 12.98 -7.31 -9.82
N ASP A 104 13.02 -8.58 -10.26
CA ASP A 104 12.05 -9.12 -11.21
C ASP A 104 10.62 -9.06 -10.67
N ARG A 105 10.45 -9.43 -9.39
CA ARG A 105 9.14 -9.44 -8.72
C ARG A 105 8.63 -8.02 -8.47
N ALA A 106 9.51 -7.09 -8.12
CA ALA A 106 9.17 -5.68 -7.98
C ALA A 106 8.70 -5.08 -9.31
N LEU A 107 9.42 -5.37 -10.40
CA LEU A 107 9.07 -4.91 -11.75
C LEU A 107 7.70 -5.44 -12.19
N ASP A 108 7.41 -6.72 -11.95
CA ASP A 108 6.11 -7.32 -12.24
C ASP A 108 4.99 -6.65 -11.43
N ALA A 109 5.21 -6.42 -10.13
CA ALA A 109 4.23 -5.77 -9.27
C ALA A 109 3.97 -4.31 -9.68
N TYR A 110 5.00 -3.53 -10.01
CA TYR A 110 4.79 -2.16 -10.53
C TYR A 110 3.99 -2.15 -11.83
N ARG A 111 4.27 -3.09 -12.75
CA ARG A 111 3.50 -3.23 -14.00
C ARG A 111 2.06 -3.63 -13.76
N GLU A 112 1.80 -4.54 -12.82
CA GLU A 112 0.45 -4.92 -12.42
C GLU A 112 -0.31 -3.72 -11.85
N SER A 113 0.32 -2.94 -10.98
CA SER A 113 -0.26 -1.71 -10.43
C SER A 113 -0.63 -0.72 -11.54
N LEU A 114 0.28 -0.48 -12.50
CA LEU A 114 0.05 0.41 -13.64
C LEU A 114 -1.02 -0.11 -14.60
N ALA A 115 -1.19 -1.43 -14.73
CA ALA A 115 -2.27 -2.00 -15.51
C ALA A 115 -3.66 -1.72 -14.88
N ILE A 116 -3.73 -1.60 -13.55
CA ILE A 116 -4.95 -1.24 -12.82
C ILE A 116 -5.19 0.28 -12.86
N ASN A 117 -4.17 1.07 -12.53
CA ASN A 117 -4.20 2.52 -12.59
C ASN A 117 -2.95 3.06 -13.31
N PRO A 118 -3.07 3.48 -14.58
CA PRO A 118 -1.93 3.90 -15.39
C PRO A 118 -1.26 5.22 -14.99
N HIS A 119 -1.79 5.98 -14.03
CA HIS A 119 -1.31 7.31 -13.69
C HIS A 119 -0.73 7.33 -12.28
N GLN A 120 0.44 6.71 -12.12
CA GLN A 120 1.11 6.54 -10.83
C GLN A 120 2.61 6.84 -10.98
N ASP A 121 3.01 8.07 -10.65
CA ASP A 121 4.41 8.52 -10.78
C ASP A 121 5.39 7.57 -10.08
N GLU A 122 5.07 7.12 -8.85
CA GLU A 122 5.93 6.19 -8.08
C GLU A 122 6.15 4.86 -8.82
N ALA A 123 5.09 4.31 -9.43
CA ALA A 123 5.19 3.03 -10.14
C ALA A 123 5.89 3.18 -11.50
N GLU A 124 5.68 4.30 -12.21
CA GLU A 124 6.42 4.63 -13.43
C GLU A 124 7.91 4.79 -13.15
N ASP A 125 8.26 5.52 -12.09
CA ASP A 125 9.64 5.71 -11.64
C ASP A 125 10.29 4.39 -11.22
N GLY A 126 9.55 3.53 -10.52
CA GLY A 126 9.97 2.17 -10.15
C GLY A 126 10.32 1.31 -11.35
N VAL A 127 9.44 1.25 -12.35
CA VAL A 127 9.72 0.53 -13.61
C VAL A 127 10.96 1.08 -14.31
N ALA A 128 11.04 2.40 -14.47
CA ALA A 128 12.15 3.03 -15.17
C ALA A 128 13.50 2.75 -14.49
N ARG A 129 13.54 2.87 -13.15
CA ARG A 129 14.73 2.61 -12.34
C ARG A 129 15.20 1.16 -12.44
N LEU A 130 14.28 0.19 -12.30
CA LEU A 130 14.62 -1.23 -12.35
C LEU A 130 15.05 -1.68 -13.75
N MET A 131 14.41 -1.17 -14.80
CA MET A 131 14.82 -1.48 -16.19
C MET A 131 16.18 -0.91 -16.56
N ALA A 132 16.54 0.26 -16.01
CA ALA A 132 17.87 0.84 -16.22
C ALA A 132 18.97 0.04 -15.49
N ALA A 133 18.68 -0.46 -14.28
CA ALA A 133 19.61 -1.28 -13.51
C ALA A 133 19.91 -2.62 -14.20
N ASP A 134 18.91 -3.27 -14.78
CA ASP A 134 19.06 -4.54 -15.52
C ASP A 134 19.95 -4.38 -16.77
N GLN A 135 19.77 -3.30 -17.53
CA GLN A 135 20.59 -2.98 -18.71
C GLN A 135 22.05 -2.64 -18.36
N GLY A 136 22.32 -2.18 -17.12
CA GLY A 136 23.66 -1.86 -16.64
C GLY A 136 24.49 -3.06 -16.17
N GLN A 137 23.85 -4.22 -15.94
CA GLN A 137 24.53 -5.45 -15.48
C GLN A 137 24.97 -6.37 -16.64
N GLY A 138 24.75 -5.95 -17.89
CA GLY A 138 25.03 -6.73 -19.10
C GLY A 138 26.38 -6.46 -19.81
N VAL A 139 27.39 -5.88 -19.14
CA VAL A 139 28.71 -5.57 -19.73
C VAL A 139 29.89 -6.22 -19.01
#